data_AF-A0A958SSL0-F1
#
_entry.id   AF-A0A958SSL0-F1
#
_cell.length_a   1.000
_cell.length_b   1.000
_cell.length_c   1.000
_cell.angle_alpha   90.00
_cell.angle_beta   90.00
_cell.angle_gamma   90.00
#
_symmetry.space_group_name_H-M   'P 1'
#
loop_
_entity.id
_entity.type
_entity.pdbx_description
1 polymer ?
#
loop_
_entity_poly.entity_id
_entity_poly.type
_entity_poly.pdbx_seq_one_letter_code
_entity_poly.pdbx_strand_id
1 'polypeptide(L)'
;MTEVQSKALKSAIKVNRIISEIHGHEKGPTVVFFGGIHGNEVAGVFAIEKVLNNLLESKTAINGSIYGIAGNLQALGSNHRFIEKDLNRLWTFDHIYNAHENLRANEDNEQQDLLDLIEDIIFHNHPPFYFIDIHTTSSQSIPFITINDALINRKFSELFPLPVVLGIEEYLEGPLLSYINELGYVSLGIEVGQHDSIESIHNAEACIYLALTYAVSLKEDDCNHFRLYFNTLKESSQNNSSFFEVRYREAIALSDNFKMNGIFHSFQPVKRNDLLAFKNDIPVQAKKEGYIFMPLYQKQGEEGFFIIQKINPLFLRFSSFLRKLKGYNVLVVLPGIKWKNKKRGILEVNLRIAKFFAKKIAHLLGFRAKKIQNNRMLMYNREKVARTKDYNKEKWFKK
;
A
#
# COMPACT_ATOMS: atom_id res chain seq x y z
N MET A 1 8.32 -20.94 15.03
CA MET A 1 7.12 -20.25 15.49
C MET A 1 7.50 -19.08 16.38
N THR A 2 7.07 -17.88 15.98
CA THR A 2 7.23 -16.62 16.71
C THR A 2 5.99 -16.36 17.57
N GLU A 3 6.16 -15.98 18.83
CA GLU A 3 5.06 -15.51 19.67
C GLU A 3 4.76 -14.04 19.39
N VAL A 4 3.51 -13.72 19.06
CA VAL A 4 3.06 -12.37 18.72
C VAL A 4 2.03 -11.93 19.75
N GLN A 5 2.29 -10.81 20.40
CA GLN A 5 1.44 -10.28 21.47
C GLN A 5 0.58 -9.11 20.96
N SER A 6 -0.71 -9.15 21.25
CA SER A 6 -1.63 -8.03 21.00
C SER A 6 -2.01 -7.34 22.30
N LYS A 7 -1.62 -6.07 22.43
CA LYS A 7 -2.07 -5.24 23.56
C LYS A 7 -3.59 -5.00 23.53
N ALA A 8 -4.15 -4.84 22.32
CA ALA A 8 -5.57 -4.62 22.11
C ALA A 8 -6.43 -5.79 22.60
N LEU A 9 -6.00 -7.02 22.31
CA LEU A 9 -6.71 -8.25 22.70
C LEU A 9 -6.29 -8.80 24.06
N LYS A 10 -5.17 -8.32 24.62
CA LYS A 10 -4.52 -8.89 25.82
C LYS A 10 -4.27 -10.39 25.67
N SER A 11 -3.86 -10.81 24.47
CA SER A 11 -3.61 -12.20 24.13
C SER A 11 -2.36 -12.33 23.25
N ALA A 12 -1.88 -13.57 23.11
CA ALA A 12 -0.76 -13.91 22.25
C ALA A 12 -1.11 -15.12 21.38
N ILE A 13 -0.57 -15.13 20.16
CA ILE A 13 -0.65 -16.26 19.23
C ILE A 13 0.75 -16.66 18.79
N LYS A 14 0.91 -17.90 18.31
CA LYS A 14 2.17 -18.37 17.73
C LYS A 14 2.00 -18.51 16.23
N VAL A 15 2.86 -17.88 15.45
CA VAL A 15 2.80 -17.89 13.98
C VAL A 15 4.11 -18.37 13.36
N ASN A 16 4.01 -18.98 12.19
CA ASN A 16 5.15 -19.19 11.28
C ASN A 16 5.11 -18.13 10.17
N ARG A 17 6.06 -18.20 9.23
CA ARG A 17 6.05 -17.37 8.01
C ARG A 17 4.69 -17.44 7.31
N ILE A 18 4.16 -18.65 7.11
CA ILE A 18 2.77 -18.86 6.70
C ILE A 18 1.94 -18.95 7.97
N ILE A 19 1.03 -17.98 8.16
CA ILE A 19 0.07 -17.93 9.26
C ILE A 19 -0.99 -19.00 9.04
N SER A 20 -1.55 -19.04 7.81
CA SER A 20 -2.52 -20.02 7.36
C SER A 20 -2.57 -20.00 5.82
N GLU A 21 -2.91 -21.11 5.21
CA GLU A 21 -3.12 -21.23 3.77
C GLU A 21 -4.36 -22.10 3.49
N ILE A 22 -5.09 -21.78 2.42
CA ILE A 22 -6.29 -22.50 2.02
C ILE A 22 -6.26 -22.70 0.50
N HIS A 23 -6.38 -23.95 0.06
CA HIS A 23 -6.49 -24.31 -1.35
C HIS A 23 -7.88 -24.85 -1.65
N GLY A 24 -8.63 -24.10 -2.44
CA GLY A 24 -9.93 -24.53 -2.96
C GLY A 24 -9.81 -25.63 -4.00
N HIS A 25 -10.85 -26.44 -4.13
CA HIS A 25 -10.93 -27.49 -5.16
C HIS A 25 -11.19 -26.92 -6.56
N GLU A 26 -11.90 -25.80 -6.62
CA GLU A 26 -12.22 -25.11 -7.87
C GLU A 26 -11.11 -24.13 -8.25
N LYS A 27 -10.85 -24.00 -9.56
CA LYS A 27 -9.91 -22.99 -10.06
C LYS A 27 -10.42 -21.59 -9.72
N GLY A 28 -9.49 -20.72 -9.32
CA GLY A 28 -9.83 -19.36 -8.91
C GLY A 28 -8.58 -18.48 -8.79
N PRO A 29 -8.74 -17.29 -8.20
CA PRO A 29 -7.65 -16.35 -7.99
C PRO A 29 -6.64 -16.87 -6.95
N THR A 30 -5.50 -16.20 -6.86
CA THR A 30 -4.57 -16.33 -5.73
C THR A 30 -4.61 -15.04 -4.92
N VAL A 31 -4.97 -15.12 -3.64
CA VAL A 31 -5.04 -13.95 -2.74
C VAL A 31 -4.02 -14.12 -1.63
N VAL A 32 -3.13 -13.14 -1.49
CA VAL A 32 -2.03 -13.15 -0.53
C VAL A 32 -2.19 -11.95 0.40
N PHE A 33 -2.30 -12.22 1.69
CA PHE A 33 -2.32 -11.21 2.75
C PHE A 33 -1.00 -11.21 3.50
N PHE A 34 -0.40 -10.03 3.67
CA PHE A 34 0.72 -9.81 4.57
C PHE A 34 0.23 -9.12 5.83
N GLY A 35 0.70 -9.60 6.98
CA GLY A 35 0.54 -8.94 8.27
C GLY A 35 1.88 -8.84 8.98
N GLY A 36 2.13 -7.73 9.66
CA GLY A 36 3.33 -7.58 10.48
C GLY A 36 4.61 -7.41 9.67
N ILE A 37 4.57 -6.74 8.50
CA ILE A 37 5.77 -6.25 7.82
C ILE A 37 6.56 -5.32 8.75
N HIS A 38 5.85 -4.51 9.55
CA HIS A 38 6.40 -3.90 10.76
C HIS A 38 5.94 -4.70 11.98
N GLY A 39 6.86 -5.08 12.87
CA GLY A 39 6.57 -6.02 13.96
C GLY A 39 5.70 -5.48 15.09
N ASN A 40 5.54 -4.15 15.20
CA ASN A 40 4.63 -3.51 16.15
C ASN A 40 3.20 -3.34 15.60
N GLU A 41 2.93 -3.77 14.37
CA GLU A 41 1.65 -3.64 13.68
C GLU A 41 0.92 -4.98 13.62
N VAL A 42 0.56 -5.51 14.79
CA VAL A 42 0.10 -6.90 14.93
C VAL A 42 -1.34 -7.14 14.46
N ALA A 43 -2.14 -6.09 14.25
CA ALA A 43 -3.57 -6.22 13.93
C ALA A 43 -3.84 -7.10 12.69
N GLY A 44 -3.03 -6.94 11.63
CA GLY A 44 -3.13 -7.76 10.42
C GLY A 44 -2.86 -9.24 10.69
N VAL A 45 -1.87 -9.56 11.53
CA VAL A 45 -1.52 -10.96 11.86
C VAL A 45 -2.69 -11.67 12.56
N PHE A 46 -3.28 -11.03 13.57
CA PHE A 46 -4.42 -11.58 14.31
C PHE A 46 -5.68 -11.70 13.43
N ALA A 47 -5.95 -10.71 12.58
CA ALA A 47 -7.11 -10.76 11.69
C ALA A 47 -6.97 -11.85 10.61
N ILE A 48 -5.77 -12.03 10.04
CA ILE A 48 -5.47 -13.10 9.08
C ILE A 48 -5.67 -14.46 9.73
N GLU A 49 -5.08 -14.69 10.90
CA GLU A 49 -5.20 -15.95 11.63
C GLU A 49 -6.67 -16.29 11.90
N LYS A 50 -7.42 -15.34 12.49
CA LYS A 50 -8.81 -15.55 12.86
C LYS A 50 -9.72 -15.79 11.64
N VAL A 51 -9.62 -14.96 10.60
CA VAL A 51 -10.49 -15.09 9.42
C VAL A 51 -10.22 -16.40 8.69
N LEU A 52 -8.95 -16.74 8.44
CA LEU A 52 -8.64 -17.96 7.69
C LEU A 52 -8.95 -19.23 8.48
N ASN A 53 -8.73 -19.24 9.81
CA ASN A 53 -9.13 -20.36 10.66
C ASN A 53 -10.65 -20.53 10.70
N ASN A 54 -11.41 -19.44 10.79
CA ASN A 54 -12.87 -19.50 10.71
C ASN A 54 -13.36 -20.09 9.37
N LEU A 55 -12.71 -19.74 8.24
CA LEU A 55 -13.06 -20.31 6.93
C LEU A 55 -12.76 -21.82 6.85
N LEU A 56 -11.65 -22.27 7.43
CA LEU A 56 -11.28 -23.68 7.52
C LEU A 56 -12.25 -24.48 8.41
N GLU A 57 -12.53 -23.99 9.61
CA GLU A 57 -13.43 -24.64 10.58
C GLU A 57 -14.86 -24.75 10.07
N SER A 58 -15.36 -23.69 9.42
CA SER A 58 -16.68 -23.66 8.80
C SER A 58 -16.76 -24.44 7.48
N LYS A 59 -15.63 -24.96 6.97
CA LYS A 59 -15.52 -25.62 5.66
C LYS A 59 -16.11 -24.76 4.54
N THR A 60 -15.85 -23.46 4.58
CA THR A 60 -16.34 -22.52 3.57
C THR A 60 -15.79 -22.90 2.20
N ALA A 61 -16.64 -22.90 1.17
CA ALA A 61 -16.23 -23.20 -0.18
C ALA A 61 -15.35 -22.07 -0.76
N ILE A 62 -14.09 -22.38 -1.04
CA ILE A 62 -13.09 -21.47 -1.62
C ILE A 62 -12.83 -21.83 -3.09
N ASN A 63 -12.69 -20.81 -3.95
CA ASN A 63 -12.12 -20.95 -5.28
C ASN A 63 -10.68 -20.40 -5.29
N GLY A 64 -9.74 -21.15 -5.86
CA GLY A 64 -8.33 -20.75 -5.94
C GLY A 64 -7.57 -20.92 -4.63
N SER A 65 -6.54 -20.10 -4.41
CA SER A 65 -5.64 -20.22 -3.26
C SER A 65 -5.63 -18.94 -2.42
N ILE A 66 -5.59 -19.10 -1.10
CA ILE A 66 -5.49 -18.00 -0.13
C ILE A 66 -4.26 -18.25 0.73
N TYR A 67 -3.41 -17.23 0.90
CA TYR A 67 -2.24 -17.27 1.76
C TYR A 67 -2.28 -16.12 2.76
N GLY A 68 -2.07 -16.43 4.03
CA GLY A 68 -1.79 -15.47 5.09
C GLY A 68 -0.32 -15.55 5.49
N ILE A 69 0.43 -14.46 5.35
CA ILE A 69 1.88 -14.42 5.53
C ILE A 69 2.25 -13.42 6.64
N ALA A 70 3.09 -13.86 7.57
CA ALA A 70 3.74 -12.99 8.55
C ALA A 70 4.98 -12.32 7.92
N GLY A 71 5.10 -11.01 8.09
CA GLY A 71 6.11 -10.17 7.44
C GLY A 71 7.51 -10.21 8.05
N ASN A 72 7.73 -9.61 9.21
CA ASN A 72 9.03 -9.61 9.89
C ASN A 72 8.92 -10.44 11.18
N LEU A 73 9.31 -11.70 11.13
CA LEU A 73 9.14 -12.64 12.24
C LEU A 73 9.93 -12.23 13.49
N GLN A 74 11.15 -11.72 13.32
CA GLN A 74 11.95 -11.28 14.46
C GLN A 74 11.42 -9.99 15.09
N ALA A 75 11.01 -9.01 14.27
CA ALA A 75 10.41 -7.77 14.77
C ALA A 75 9.05 -8.02 15.44
N LEU A 76 8.24 -8.96 14.92
CA LEU A 76 6.98 -9.39 15.53
C LEU A 76 7.22 -9.99 16.93
N GLY A 77 8.22 -10.86 17.07
CA GLY A 77 8.56 -11.50 18.35
C GLY A 77 9.05 -10.52 19.42
N SER A 78 9.58 -9.37 19.00
CA SER A 78 10.08 -8.32 19.89
C SER A 78 9.14 -7.11 20.01
N ASN A 79 8.02 -7.11 19.29
CA ASN A 79 7.06 -5.99 19.22
C ASN A 79 7.73 -4.65 18.86
N HIS A 80 8.68 -4.70 17.94
CA HIS A 80 9.37 -3.53 17.40
C HIS A 80 8.99 -3.31 15.94
N ARG A 81 9.10 -2.08 15.45
CA ARG A 81 8.82 -1.78 14.04
C ARG A 81 9.72 -2.60 13.12
N PHE A 82 11.00 -2.62 13.42
CA PHE A 82 12.04 -3.42 12.79
C PHE A 82 13.21 -3.61 13.78
N ILE A 83 14.15 -4.50 13.49
CA ILE A 83 15.35 -4.76 14.31
C ILE A 83 16.48 -3.82 13.90
N GLU A 84 16.92 -3.86 12.63
CA GLU A 84 18.04 -3.05 12.14
C GLU A 84 17.62 -2.02 11.10
N LYS A 85 16.82 -2.43 10.11
CA LYS A 85 16.36 -1.56 9.01
C LYS A 85 14.87 -1.77 8.76
N ASP A 86 14.19 -0.75 8.25
CA ASP A 86 12.77 -0.90 7.89
C ASP A 86 12.62 -1.87 6.70
N LEU A 87 12.03 -3.05 6.94
CA LEU A 87 11.81 -4.09 5.92
C LEU A 87 11.02 -3.54 4.72
N ASN A 88 10.12 -2.57 4.94
CA ASN A 88 9.33 -1.92 3.90
C ASN A 88 10.09 -0.78 3.18
N ARG A 89 11.43 -0.83 3.22
CA ARG A 89 12.35 0.03 2.45
C ARG A 89 13.37 -0.78 1.63
N LEU A 90 13.36 -2.11 1.73
CA LEU A 90 14.38 -2.96 1.10
C LEU A 90 14.01 -3.43 -0.31
N TRP A 91 12.76 -3.25 -0.76
CA TRP A 91 12.22 -3.89 -1.97
C TRP A 91 12.52 -3.16 -3.28
N THR A 92 13.74 -2.66 -3.44
CA THR A 92 14.19 -2.15 -4.74
C THR A 92 14.84 -3.27 -5.54
N PHE A 93 14.67 -3.27 -6.87
CA PHE A 93 15.36 -4.23 -7.74
C PHE A 93 16.87 -4.25 -7.53
N ASP A 94 17.48 -3.07 -7.31
CA ASP A 94 18.92 -3.00 -7.09
C ASP A 94 19.33 -3.69 -5.79
N HIS A 95 18.54 -3.52 -4.72
CA HIS A 95 18.78 -4.18 -3.44
C HIS A 95 18.53 -5.69 -3.51
N ILE A 96 17.42 -6.11 -4.13
CA ILE A 96 17.05 -7.53 -4.28
C ILE A 96 18.09 -8.32 -5.10
N TYR A 97 18.51 -7.79 -6.26
CA TYR A 97 19.32 -8.54 -7.21
C TYR A 97 20.83 -8.23 -7.16
N ASN A 98 21.25 -7.17 -6.47
CA ASN A 98 22.67 -6.80 -6.34
C ASN A 98 23.16 -6.68 -4.89
N ALA A 99 22.41 -7.18 -3.90
CA ALA A 99 22.87 -7.18 -2.51
C ALA A 99 24.22 -7.92 -2.37
N HIS A 100 25.21 -7.24 -1.77
CA HIS A 100 26.52 -7.82 -1.49
C HIS A 100 26.40 -8.83 -0.33
N GLU A 101 26.84 -10.07 -0.56
CA GLU A 101 26.70 -11.21 0.38
C GLU A 101 27.32 -10.99 1.77
N ASN A 102 28.23 -10.04 1.93
CA ASN A 102 29.15 -10.05 3.06
C ASN A 102 28.63 -9.42 4.37
N LEU A 103 27.48 -8.72 4.37
CA LEU A 103 26.85 -8.16 5.59
C LEU A 103 25.33 -8.04 5.42
N ARG A 104 24.59 -9.15 5.58
CA ARG A 104 23.12 -9.13 5.63
C ARG A 104 22.65 -8.75 7.04
N ALA A 105 21.90 -7.66 7.16
CA ALA A 105 21.17 -7.35 8.39
C ALA A 105 20.01 -8.35 8.56
N ASN A 106 19.39 -8.36 9.75
CA ASN A 106 18.21 -9.17 10.00
C ASN A 106 17.15 -9.05 8.89
N GLU A 107 16.76 -7.82 8.55
CA GLU A 107 15.72 -7.59 7.55
C GLU A 107 16.11 -7.97 6.11
N ASP A 108 17.41 -8.07 5.81
CA ASP A 108 17.86 -8.58 4.52
C ASP A 108 17.54 -10.08 4.38
N ASN A 109 17.59 -10.85 5.48
CA ASN A 109 17.17 -12.26 5.48
C ASN A 109 15.64 -12.41 5.46
N GLU A 110 14.91 -11.61 6.26
CA GLU A 110 13.44 -11.59 6.24
C GLU A 110 12.92 -11.25 4.83
N GLN A 111 13.56 -10.31 4.13
CA GLN A 111 13.26 -10.01 2.74
C GLN A 111 13.48 -11.22 1.82
N GLN A 112 14.64 -11.87 1.91
CA GLN A 112 14.95 -13.00 1.03
C GLN A 112 13.93 -14.13 1.21
N ASP A 113 13.60 -14.48 2.45
CA ASP A 113 12.59 -15.50 2.74
C ASP A 113 11.22 -15.15 2.15
N LEU A 114 10.81 -13.89 2.26
CA LEU A 114 9.55 -13.41 1.68
C LEU A 114 9.60 -13.41 0.15
N LEU A 115 10.73 -13.02 -0.45
CA LEU A 115 10.92 -13.03 -1.89
C LEU A 115 10.79 -14.45 -2.45
N ASP A 116 11.51 -15.40 -1.86
CA ASP A 116 11.48 -16.80 -2.26
C ASP A 116 10.04 -17.37 -2.16
N LEU A 117 9.33 -17.06 -1.07
CA LEU A 117 7.93 -17.47 -0.90
C LEU A 117 6.99 -16.80 -1.92
N ILE A 118 7.17 -15.52 -2.21
CA ILE A 118 6.36 -14.81 -3.21
C ILE A 118 6.58 -15.41 -4.60
N GLU A 119 7.84 -15.69 -4.97
CA GLU A 119 8.19 -16.31 -6.23
C GLU A 119 7.61 -17.73 -6.34
N ASP A 120 7.68 -18.52 -5.26
CA ASP A 120 7.08 -19.85 -5.19
C ASP A 120 5.55 -19.81 -5.36
N ILE A 121 4.86 -18.91 -4.64
CA ILE A 121 3.41 -18.72 -4.78
C ILE A 121 3.05 -18.34 -6.22
N ILE A 122 3.78 -17.41 -6.83
CA ILE A 122 3.53 -16.99 -8.22
C ILE A 122 3.76 -18.15 -9.19
N PHE A 123 4.77 -18.97 -8.96
CA PHE A 123 5.14 -20.07 -9.84
C PHE A 123 4.13 -21.23 -9.77
N HIS A 124 3.67 -21.58 -8.56
CA HIS A 124 2.80 -22.75 -8.34
C HIS A 124 1.29 -22.46 -8.44
N ASN A 125 0.88 -21.19 -8.48
CA ASN A 125 -0.54 -20.84 -8.50
C ASN A 125 -0.97 -20.11 -9.78
N HIS A 126 -2.27 -19.80 -9.88
CA HIS A 126 -2.88 -19.23 -11.09
C HIS A 126 -3.39 -17.80 -10.89
N PRO A 127 -3.30 -16.95 -11.93
CA PRO A 127 -3.86 -15.61 -11.89
C PRO A 127 -5.41 -15.63 -11.90
N PRO A 128 -6.07 -14.55 -11.48
CA PRO A 128 -5.47 -13.28 -11.03
C PRO A 128 -4.84 -13.36 -9.64
N PHE A 129 -3.79 -12.57 -9.42
CA PHE A 129 -3.08 -12.48 -8.14
C PHE A 129 -3.41 -11.17 -7.41
N TYR A 130 -3.75 -11.25 -6.14
CA TYR A 130 -4.04 -10.09 -5.30
C TYR A 130 -3.09 -10.10 -4.10
N PHE A 131 -2.31 -9.04 -3.93
CA PHE A 131 -1.40 -8.89 -2.79
C PHE A 131 -1.88 -7.74 -1.90
N ILE A 132 -2.14 -8.01 -0.64
CA ILE A 132 -2.72 -7.03 0.29
C ILE A 132 -1.85 -6.99 1.53
N ASP A 133 -1.27 -5.82 1.81
CA ASP A 133 -0.45 -5.60 3.00
C ASP A 133 -1.26 -4.83 4.05
N ILE A 134 -1.46 -5.44 5.21
CA ILE A 134 -2.29 -4.87 6.29
C ILE A 134 -1.38 -4.23 7.33
N HIS A 135 -1.51 -2.92 7.44
CA HIS A 135 -0.76 -2.05 8.32
C HIS A 135 -1.64 -1.35 9.34
N THR A 136 -1.00 -0.77 10.34
CA THR A 136 -1.63 0.17 11.27
C THR A 136 -0.77 1.42 11.39
N THR A 137 -1.38 2.51 11.82
CA THR A 137 -0.71 3.81 11.97
C THR A 137 -0.41 4.12 13.44
N SER A 138 0.62 4.93 13.68
CA SER A 138 0.96 5.40 15.03
C SER A 138 -0.02 6.47 15.55
N SER A 139 -0.57 7.27 14.63
CA SER A 139 -1.61 8.25 14.91
C SER A 139 -3.00 7.60 14.95
N GLN A 140 -3.93 8.20 15.67
CA GLN A 140 -5.35 7.90 15.44
C GLN A 140 -5.74 8.28 14.00
N SER A 141 -6.35 7.34 13.29
CA SER A 141 -6.77 7.48 11.89
C SER A 141 -8.01 6.63 11.63
N ILE A 142 -8.87 7.11 10.73
CA ILE A 142 -9.83 6.22 10.05
C ILE A 142 -9.07 5.19 9.19
N PRO A 143 -9.63 4.02 8.89
CA PRO A 143 -9.01 3.08 7.96
C PRO A 143 -8.95 3.67 6.54
N PHE A 144 -7.89 3.37 5.78
CA PHE A 144 -7.69 3.85 4.42
C PHE A 144 -6.85 2.90 3.57
N ILE A 145 -6.88 3.11 2.25
CA ILE A 145 -6.08 2.34 1.29
C ILE A 145 -5.01 3.25 0.68
N THR A 146 -3.78 2.75 0.60
CA THR A 146 -2.72 3.34 -0.21
C THR A 146 -2.46 2.48 -1.44
N ILE A 147 -2.33 3.11 -2.60
CA ILE A 147 -2.06 2.40 -3.85
C ILE A 147 -1.01 3.09 -4.69
N ASN A 148 -0.27 2.28 -5.44
CA ASN A 148 0.36 2.75 -6.66
C ASN A 148 -0.73 3.03 -7.70
N ASP A 149 -0.59 4.15 -8.38
CA ASP A 149 -1.61 4.75 -9.23
C ASP A 149 -1.79 4.06 -10.61
N ALA A 150 -1.92 2.73 -10.64
CA ALA A 150 -2.30 1.93 -11.81
C ALA A 150 -3.82 1.72 -11.88
N LEU A 151 -4.40 1.63 -13.08
CA LEU A 151 -5.86 1.50 -13.22
C LEU A 151 -6.45 0.23 -12.58
N ILE A 152 -5.71 -0.88 -12.57
CA ILE A 152 -6.14 -2.13 -11.91
C ILE A 152 -6.30 -1.92 -10.39
N ASN A 153 -5.36 -1.24 -9.74
CA ASN A 153 -5.42 -0.96 -8.31
C ASN A 153 -6.52 0.04 -7.99
N ARG A 154 -6.68 1.10 -8.80
CA ARG A 154 -7.78 2.07 -8.63
C ARG A 154 -9.12 1.35 -8.62
N LYS A 155 -9.41 0.57 -9.67
CA LYS A 155 -10.68 -0.15 -9.80
C LYS A 155 -10.93 -1.14 -8.66
N PHE A 156 -9.90 -1.86 -8.21
CA PHE A 156 -10.05 -2.80 -7.10
C PHE A 156 -10.24 -2.07 -5.76
N SER A 157 -9.49 -1.00 -5.51
CA SER A 157 -9.62 -0.18 -4.29
C SER A 157 -10.97 0.54 -4.19
N GLU A 158 -11.59 0.92 -5.32
CA GLU A 158 -12.91 1.56 -5.38
C GLU A 158 -14.05 0.68 -4.84
N LEU A 159 -13.82 -0.63 -4.71
CA LEU A 159 -14.81 -1.56 -4.16
C LEU A 159 -14.97 -1.41 -2.65
N PHE A 160 -13.92 -0.98 -1.95
CA PHE A 160 -13.92 -0.83 -0.52
C PHE A 160 -14.54 0.52 -0.12
N PRO A 161 -15.35 0.59 0.95
CA PRO A 161 -15.93 1.84 1.45
C PRO A 161 -14.91 2.64 2.28
N LEU A 162 -13.68 2.77 1.76
CA LEU A 162 -12.54 3.40 2.40
C LEU A 162 -12.00 4.55 1.54
N PRO A 163 -11.38 5.58 2.15
CA PRO A 163 -10.69 6.60 1.38
C PRO A 163 -9.40 6.02 0.79
N VAL A 164 -9.05 6.47 -0.40
CA VAL A 164 -7.89 5.96 -1.15
C VAL A 164 -6.87 7.07 -1.37
N VAL A 165 -5.63 6.85 -0.96
CA VAL A 165 -4.51 7.79 -1.11
C VAL A 165 -3.61 7.34 -2.25
N LEU A 166 -3.55 8.16 -3.31
CA LEU A 166 -2.75 7.92 -4.50
C LEU A 166 -1.35 8.53 -4.38
N GLY A 167 -0.35 7.80 -4.89
CA GLY A 167 0.97 8.37 -5.16
C GLY A 167 1.89 8.45 -3.96
N ILE A 168 1.57 7.78 -2.84
CA ILE A 168 2.45 7.73 -1.67
C ILE A 168 3.79 7.06 -2.02
N GLU A 169 3.79 6.13 -2.97
CA GLU A 169 4.97 5.43 -3.45
C GLU A 169 5.99 6.35 -4.16
N GLU A 170 5.60 7.55 -4.59
CA GLU A 170 6.57 8.53 -5.11
C GLU A 170 7.42 9.18 -4.02
N TYR A 171 6.97 9.02 -2.78
CA TYR A 171 7.58 9.59 -1.58
C TYR A 171 8.24 8.52 -0.71
N LEU A 172 7.97 7.24 -0.96
CA LEU A 172 8.52 6.10 -0.24
C LEU A 172 9.36 5.25 -1.20
N GLU A 173 10.60 4.96 -0.85
CA GLU A 173 11.50 4.13 -1.66
C GLU A 173 11.62 2.72 -1.06
N GLY A 174 11.49 1.70 -1.90
CA GLY A 174 11.59 0.30 -1.49
C GLY A 174 10.44 -0.35 -0.72
N PRO A 175 9.16 0.11 -0.73
CA PRO A 175 8.08 -0.70 -0.16
C PRO A 175 7.83 -2.01 -0.91
N LEU A 176 7.44 -3.07 -0.19
CA LEU A 176 7.07 -4.39 -0.74
C LEU A 176 6.05 -4.26 -1.87
N LEU A 177 4.97 -3.51 -1.63
CA LEU A 177 3.92 -3.34 -2.63
C LEU A 177 4.38 -2.54 -3.86
N SER A 178 5.45 -1.74 -3.77
CA SER A 178 6.03 -1.12 -4.97
C SER A 178 6.68 -2.17 -5.87
N TYR A 179 7.39 -3.14 -5.29
CA TYR A 179 7.96 -4.26 -6.03
C TYR A 179 6.86 -5.11 -6.70
N ILE A 180 5.83 -5.51 -5.95
CA ILE A 180 4.70 -6.28 -6.50
C ILE A 180 3.99 -5.54 -7.64
N ASN A 181 3.80 -4.22 -7.50
CA ASN A 181 3.25 -3.39 -8.57
C ASN A 181 4.13 -3.38 -9.83
N GLU A 182 5.45 -3.42 -9.66
CA GLU A 182 6.41 -3.49 -10.76
C GLU A 182 6.45 -4.89 -11.41
N LEU A 183 5.96 -5.94 -10.73
CA LEU A 183 5.61 -7.23 -11.35
C LEU A 183 4.24 -7.18 -12.08
N GLY A 184 3.44 -6.14 -11.83
CA GLY A 184 2.20 -5.85 -12.53
C GLY A 184 0.93 -6.44 -11.91
N TYR A 185 1.01 -6.98 -10.69
CA TYR A 185 -0.15 -7.55 -9.98
C TYR A 185 -0.94 -6.49 -9.21
N VAL A 186 -2.20 -6.80 -8.89
CA VAL A 186 -3.00 -5.95 -7.99
C VAL A 186 -2.34 -5.96 -6.62
N SER A 187 -2.05 -4.78 -6.10
CA SER A 187 -1.43 -4.61 -4.79
C SER A 187 -1.97 -3.40 -4.04
N LEU A 188 -2.47 -3.65 -2.83
CA LEU A 188 -3.08 -2.65 -1.95
C LEU A 188 -2.39 -2.65 -0.58
N GLY A 189 -2.00 -1.46 -0.11
CA GLY A 189 -1.63 -1.28 1.29
C GLY A 189 -2.86 -0.78 2.03
N ILE A 190 -3.30 -1.49 3.07
CA ILE A 190 -4.48 -1.11 3.84
C ILE A 190 -4.04 -0.76 5.25
N GLU A 191 -4.29 0.48 5.64
CA GLU A 191 -4.02 1.01 6.97
C GLU A 191 -5.32 0.94 7.75
N VAL A 192 -5.42 0.03 8.71
CA VAL A 192 -6.71 -0.34 9.32
C VAL A 192 -7.08 0.44 10.58
N GLY A 193 -6.23 1.37 11.02
CA GLY A 193 -6.45 2.20 12.21
C GLY A 193 -5.17 2.42 13.00
N GLN A 194 -5.28 2.58 14.32
CA GLN A 194 -4.16 2.79 15.22
C GLN A 194 -3.62 1.45 15.76
N HIS A 195 -2.30 1.32 15.95
CA HIS A 195 -1.60 0.08 16.34
C HIS A 195 -2.26 -0.74 17.47
N ASP A 196 -2.74 -0.08 18.52
CA ASP A 196 -3.19 -0.72 19.76
C ASP A 196 -4.73 -0.69 19.92
N SER A 197 -5.46 -0.31 18.87
CA SER A 197 -6.93 -0.25 18.87
C SER A 197 -7.55 -1.59 18.46
N ILE A 198 -8.57 -2.03 19.21
CA ILE A 198 -9.34 -3.24 18.90
C ILE A 198 -10.12 -3.08 17.60
N GLU A 199 -10.58 -1.87 17.31
CA GLU A 199 -11.26 -1.52 16.07
C GLU A 199 -10.37 -1.76 14.86
N SER A 200 -9.05 -1.59 14.97
CA SER A 200 -8.10 -1.89 13.90
C SER A 200 -8.11 -3.38 13.52
N ILE A 201 -8.29 -4.28 14.49
CA ILE A 201 -8.39 -5.72 14.24
C ILE A 201 -9.72 -6.02 13.53
N HIS A 202 -10.83 -5.47 13.99
CA HIS A 202 -12.13 -5.63 13.33
C HIS A 202 -12.14 -5.06 11.90
N ASN A 203 -11.49 -3.92 11.68
CA ASN A 203 -11.33 -3.34 10.35
C ASN A 203 -10.46 -4.24 9.46
N ALA A 204 -9.37 -4.84 9.98
CA ALA A 204 -8.57 -5.81 9.24
C ALA A 204 -9.38 -7.06 8.85
N GLU A 205 -10.17 -7.62 9.79
CA GLU A 205 -11.06 -8.75 9.51
C GLU A 205 -12.03 -8.42 8.37
N ALA A 206 -12.66 -7.23 8.42
CA ALA A 206 -13.57 -6.76 7.39
C ALA A 206 -12.87 -6.57 6.03
N CYS A 207 -11.66 -6.01 6.01
CA CYS A 207 -10.86 -5.86 4.80
C CYS A 207 -10.53 -7.20 4.15
N ILE A 208 -10.12 -8.21 4.94
CA ILE A 208 -9.80 -9.55 4.44
C ILE A 208 -11.05 -10.20 3.83
N TYR A 209 -12.17 -10.19 4.54
CA TYR A 209 -13.42 -10.77 4.06
C TYR A 209 -13.89 -10.12 2.76
N LEU A 210 -13.89 -8.78 2.69
CA LEU A 210 -14.31 -8.06 1.49
C LEU A 210 -13.34 -8.30 0.34
N ALA A 211 -12.03 -8.31 0.58
CA ALA A 211 -11.03 -8.62 -0.45
C ALA A 211 -11.25 -10.01 -1.05
N LEU A 212 -11.46 -11.04 -0.23
CA LEU A 212 -11.76 -12.40 -0.67
C LEU A 212 -13.07 -12.48 -1.46
N THR A 213 -14.09 -11.71 -1.05
CA THR A 213 -15.37 -11.63 -1.76
C THR A 213 -15.20 -10.96 -3.12
N TYR A 214 -14.50 -9.82 -3.17
CA TYR A 214 -14.27 -9.06 -4.41
C TYR A 214 -13.36 -9.79 -5.39
N ALA A 215 -12.37 -10.54 -4.90
CA ALA A 215 -11.53 -11.41 -5.70
C ALA A 215 -12.28 -12.66 -6.21
N VAL A 216 -13.51 -12.90 -5.73
CA VAL A 216 -14.34 -14.09 -6.07
C VAL A 216 -13.72 -15.41 -5.54
N SER A 217 -12.90 -15.31 -4.50
CA SER A 217 -12.39 -16.47 -3.76
C SER A 217 -13.47 -17.12 -2.90
N LEU A 218 -14.40 -16.32 -2.37
CA LEU A 218 -15.58 -16.82 -1.65
C LEU A 218 -16.75 -16.94 -2.62
N LYS A 219 -17.46 -18.06 -2.59
CA LYS A 219 -18.78 -18.16 -3.23
C LYS A 219 -19.73 -17.21 -2.50
N GLU A 220 -20.47 -16.38 -3.24
CA GLU A 220 -21.44 -15.40 -2.72
C GLU A 220 -22.64 -16.14 -2.06
N ASP A 221 -22.44 -16.74 -0.89
CA ASP A 221 -23.51 -17.50 -0.20
C ASP A 221 -23.98 -16.85 1.11
N ASP A 222 -23.44 -15.70 1.52
CA ASP A 222 -24.03 -14.95 2.64
C ASP A 222 -24.02 -13.44 2.46
N CYS A 223 -25.15 -12.92 1.94
CA CYS A 223 -25.42 -11.49 1.85
C CYS A 223 -25.30 -10.76 3.20
N ASN A 224 -25.49 -11.45 4.33
CA ASN A 224 -25.47 -10.81 5.65
C ASN A 224 -24.03 -10.53 6.11
N HIS A 225 -23.11 -11.49 5.94
CA HIS A 225 -21.69 -11.28 6.26
C HIS A 225 -21.08 -10.17 5.41
N PHE A 226 -21.38 -10.14 4.12
CA PHE A 226 -20.92 -9.05 3.25
C PHE A 226 -21.41 -7.68 3.74
N ARG A 227 -22.71 -7.54 4.03
CA ARG A 227 -23.29 -6.28 4.52
C ARG A 227 -22.70 -5.86 5.87
N LEU A 228 -22.47 -6.81 6.77
CA LEU A 228 -21.86 -6.57 8.06
C LEU A 228 -20.47 -5.93 7.89
N TYR A 229 -19.55 -6.62 7.22
CA TYR A 229 -18.18 -6.13 7.05
C TYR A 229 -18.09 -4.85 6.20
N PHE A 230 -18.95 -4.72 5.19
CA PHE A 230 -19.05 -3.48 4.41
C PHE A 230 -19.47 -2.30 5.28
N ASN A 231 -20.49 -2.48 6.13
CA ASN A 231 -20.95 -1.42 7.02
C ASN A 231 -19.91 -1.10 8.10
N THR A 232 -19.23 -2.10 8.66
CA THR A 232 -18.11 -1.90 9.60
C THR A 232 -17.07 -0.94 9.02
N LEU A 233 -16.57 -1.21 7.81
CA LEU A 233 -15.58 -0.33 7.18
C LEU A 233 -16.15 1.04 6.83
N LYS A 234 -17.40 1.11 6.37
CA LYS A 234 -18.07 2.36 6.01
C LYS A 234 -18.26 3.27 7.22
N GLU A 235 -18.62 2.71 8.36
CA GLU A 235 -18.79 3.45 9.62
C GLU A 235 -17.43 3.87 10.18
N SER A 236 -16.46 2.96 10.25
CA SER A 236 -15.11 3.27 10.71
C SER A 236 -14.41 4.30 9.82
N SER A 237 -14.70 4.35 8.51
CA SER A 237 -14.22 5.37 7.58
C SER A 237 -14.99 6.69 7.63
N GLN A 238 -15.97 6.81 8.53
CA GLN A 238 -16.86 7.98 8.63
C GLN A 238 -17.55 8.30 7.30
N ASN A 239 -17.93 7.25 6.54
CA ASN A 239 -18.50 7.33 5.19
C ASN A 239 -17.59 8.00 4.15
N ASN A 240 -16.29 8.15 4.44
CA ASN A 240 -15.36 8.74 3.50
C ASN A 240 -14.80 7.67 2.56
N SER A 241 -15.25 7.66 1.30
CA SER A 241 -14.69 6.85 0.22
C SER A 241 -13.99 7.69 -0.86
N SER A 242 -13.49 8.86 -0.46
CA SER A 242 -12.89 9.82 -1.39
C SER A 242 -11.47 9.40 -1.80
N PHE A 243 -11.07 9.80 -3.00
CA PHE A 243 -9.67 9.74 -3.42
C PHE A 243 -8.90 10.98 -2.98
N PHE A 244 -7.66 10.77 -2.59
CA PHE A 244 -6.72 11.80 -2.19
C PHE A 244 -5.39 11.63 -2.94
N GLU A 245 -4.64 12.72 -3.10
CA GLU A 245 -3.26 12.68 -3.60
C GLU A 245 -2.32 13.36 -2.61
N VAL A 246 -1.10 12.84 -2.50
CA VAL A 246 -0.05 13.45 -1.69
C VAL A 246 0.51 14.70 -2.37
N ARG A 247 0.39 15.86 -1.70
CA ARG A 247 0.84 17.17 -2.20
C ARG A 247 2.09 17.70 -1.52
N TYR A 248 2.43 17.14 -0.37
CA TYR A 248 3.57 17.54 0.45
C TYR A 248 4.04 16.38 1.33
N ARG A 249 5.35 16.31 1.58
CA ARG A 249 6.00 15.46 2.58
C ARG A 249 6.97 16.32 3.38
N GLU A 250 6.83 16.31 4.71
CA GLU A 250 7.88 16.77 5.62
C GLU A 250 8.83 15.62 5.89
N ALA A 251 10.07 15.72 5.41
CA ALA A 251 11.10 14.72 5.66
C ALA A 251 11.86 15.04 6.95
N ILE A 252 12.27 13.99 7.64
CA ILE A 252 13.05 14.01 8.89
C ILE A 252 14.34 13.24 8.63
N ALA A 253 15.48 13.79 9.06
CA ALA A 253 16.74 13.06 9.10
C ALA A 253 16.89 12.32 10.44
N LEU A 254 17.70 11.25 10.48
CA LEU A 254 17.95 10.50 11.73
C LEU A 254 18.48 11.36 12.89
N SER A 255 19.16 12.46 12.59
CA SER A 255 19.69 13.41 13.57
C SER A 255 18.68 14.45 14.03
N ASP A 256 17.51 14.55 13.40
CA ASP A 256 16.52 15.58 13.71
C ASP A 256 15.73 15.20 14.97
N ASN A 257 15.62 16.14 15.91
CA ASN A 257 14.63 16.09 16.98
C ASN A 257 13.29 16.61 16.45
N PHE A 258 12.39 15.70 16.07
CA PHE A 258 11.08 16.03 15.53
C PHE A 258 9.96 15.75 16.54
N LYS A 259 9.05 16.70 16.69
CA LYS A 259 7.86 16.54 17.53
C LYS A 259 6.65 17.25 16.94
N MET A 260 5.53 16.53 16.82
CA MET A 260 4.24 17.14 16.45
C MET A 260 3.78 18.16 17.50
N ASN A 261 3.19 19.27 17.04
CA ASN A 261 2.63 20.30 17.89
C ASN A 261 1.21 19.90 18.34
N GLY A 262 1.12 19.00 19.33
CA GLY A 262 -0.13 18.44 19.81
C GLY A 262 -0.53 17.16 19.06
N ILE A 263 -1.82 16.81 19.17
CA ILE A 263 -2.38 15.58 18.58
C ILE A 263 -3.16 15.93 17.32
N PHE A 264 -2.71 15.39 16.20
CA PHE A 264 -3.31 15.50 14.89
C PHE A 264 -3.74 14.11 14.42
N HIS A 265 -4.87 14.07 13.73
CA HIS A 265 -5.41 12.86 13.14
C HIS A 265 -5.21 12.87 11.62
N SER A 266 -4.94 11.71 11.02
CA SER A 266 -4.97 11.61 9.57
C SER A 266 -6.34 12.04 9.04
N PHE A 267 -6.36 12.72 7.90
CA PHE A 267 -7.54 13.34 7.29
C PHE A 267 -8.13 14.54 8.06
N GLN A 268 -7.40 15.09 9.04
CA GLN A 268 -7.78 16.36 9.67
C GLN A 268 -7.43 17.55 8.76
N PRO A 269 -8.36 18.49 8.53
CA PRO A 269 -8.10 19.66 7.70
C PRO A 269 -7.06 20.57 8.35
N VAL A 270 -6.14 21.10 7.54
CA VAL A 270 -5.14 22.09 7.94
C VAL A 270 -5.10 23.25 6.94
N LYS A 271 -4.89 24.45 7.46
CA LYS A 271 -4.72 25.67 6.66
C LYS A 271 -3.25 25.97 6.49
N ARG A 272 -2.94 26.71 5.42
CA ARG A 272 -1.59 27.22 5.21
C ARG A 272 -1.15 28.06 6.41
N ASN A 273 0.09 27.86 6.85
CA ASN A 273 0.74 28.47 8.00
C ASN A 273 0.31 27.95 9.39
N ASP A 274 -0.58 26.95 9.47
CA ASP A 274 -0.86 26.28 10.76
C ASP A 274 0.44 25.69 11.32
N LEU A 275 0.69 25.86 12.62
CA LEU A 275 1.86 25.29 13.28
C LEU A 275 1.63 23.80 13.55
N LEU A 276 2.32 22.94 12.78
CA LEU A 276 2.09 21.49 12.81
C LEU A 276 3.10 20.73 13.68
N ALA A 277 4.35 21.17 13.72
CA ALA A 277 5.42 20.46 14.43
C ALA A 277 6.58 21.40 14.81
N PHE A 278 7.55 20.84 15.52
CA PHE A 278 8.86 21.41 15.77
C PHE A 278 9.91 20.42 15.25
N LYS A 279 10.93 20.94 14.55
CA LYS A 279 12.08 20.18 14.08
C LYS A 279 13.35 20.88 14.52
N ASN A 280 14.11 20.27 15.42
CA ASN A 280 15.27 20.90 16.08
C ASN A 280 14.89 22.24 16.73
N ASP A 281 13.77 22.25 17.46
CA ASP A 281 13.15 23.44 18.08
C ASP A 281 12.69 24.54 17.10
N ILE A 282 12.82 24.32 15.79
CA ILE A 282 12.33 25.24 14.76
C ILE A 282 10.86 24.92 14.43
N PRO A 283 9.95 25.92 14.48
CA PRO A 283 8.55 25.74 14.09
C PRO A 283 8.39 25.27 12.64
N VAL A 284 7.65 24.18 12.44
CA VAL A 284 7.28 23.65 11.12
C VAL A 284 5.80 23.95 10.86
N GLN A 285 5.57 24.84 9.90
CA GLN A 285 4.23 25.25 9.50
C GLN A 285 3.73 24.53 8.24
N ALA A 286 2.42 24.40 8.11
CA ALA A 286 1.77 23.86 6.93
C ALA A 286 2.09 24.71 5.68
N LYS A 287 2.87 24.16 4.75
CA LYS A 287 3.22 24.86 3.50
C LYS A 287 2.06 25.01 2.52
N LYS A 288 1.01 24.22 2.70
CA LYS A 288 -0.20 24.17 1.86
C LYS A 288 -1.41 23.93 2.74
N GLU A 289 -2.57 24.38 2.27
CA GLU A 289 -3.85 23.86 2.78
C GLU A 289 -4.08 22.43 2.28
N GLY A 290 -4.91 21.68 3.01
CA GLY A 290 -5.28 20.32 2.68
C GLY A 290 -5.65 19.55 3.94
N TYR A 291 -5.29 18.28 3.98
CA TYR A 291 -5.47 17.44 5.15
C TYR A 291 -4.12 16.91 5.61
N ILE A 292 -3.83 17.00 6.91
CA ILE A 292 -2.65 16.35 7.48
C ILE A 292 -2.84 14.83 7.43
N PHE A 293 -1.77 14.10 7.19
CA PHE A 293 -1.82 12.67 6.93
C PHE A 293 -0.58 11.97 7.45
N MET A 294 -0.78 10.82 8.10
CA MET A 294 0.24 10.01 8.79
C MET A 294 1.24 10.85 9.62
N PRO A 295 0.77 11.68 10.56
CA PRO A 295 1.65 12.41 11.47
C PRO A 295 2.44 11.43 12.36
N LEU A 296 3.75 11.69 12.54
CA LEU A 296 4.66 10.82 13.26
C LEU A 296 4.54 11.01 14.79
N TYR A 297 4.07 9.96 15.48
CA TYR A 297 4.00 9.91 16.95
C TYR A 297 4.87 8.82 17.59
N GLN A 298 5.45 7.95 16.78
CA GLN A 298 6.38 6.94 17.22
C GLN A 298 7.84 7.45 17.20
N LYS A 299 8.74 6.71 17.84
CA LYS A 299 10.15 7.09 17.98
C LYS A 299 10.96 6.99 16.68
N GLN A 300 10.53 6.15 15.74
CA GLN A 300 11.26 5.82 14.52
C GLN A 300 10.44 6.21 13.27
N GLY A 301 11.08 6.84 12.30
CA GLY A 301 10.45 7.18 11.01
C GLY A 301 11.26 8.23 10.24
N GLU A 302 11.07 8.28 8.93
CA GLU A 302 11.75 9.24 8.04
C GLU A 302 10.81 10.37 7.60
N GLU A 303 9.51 10.21 7.86
CA GLU A 303 8.45 11.13 7.46
C GLU A 303 7.74 11.69 8.67
N GLY A 304 7.73 13.02 8.81
CA GLY A 304 7.08 13.69 9.93
C GLY A 304 5.57 13.80 9.76
N PHE A 305 5.15 14.20 8.56
CA PHE A 305 3.76 14.17 8.14
C PHE A 305 3.69 14.41 6.63
N PHE A 306 2.52 14.14 6.07
CA PHE A 306 2.15 14.51 4.71
C PHE A 306 1.01 15.52 4.72
N ILE A 307 0.84 16.23 3.60
CA ILE A 307 -0.39 16.96 3.30
C ILE A 307 -1.00 16.34 2.05
N ILE A 308 -2.25 15.87 2.19
CA ILE A 308 -3.04 15.27 1.10
C ILE A 308 -4.16 16.20 0.67
N GLN A 309 -4.60 16.07 -0.58
CA GLN A 309 -5.72 16.83 -1.14
C GLN A 309 -6.74 15.89 -1.75
N LYS A 310 -8.03 16.13 -1.50
CA LYS A 310 -9.12 15.41 -2.14
C LYS A 310 -9.12 15.65 -3.65
N ILE A 311 -9.20 14.57 -4.43
CA ILE A 311 -9.24 14.59 -5.89
C ILE A 311 -10.69 14.66 -6.35
N ASN A 312 -10.98 15.53 -7.31
CA ASN A 312 -12.29 15.59 -7.94
C ASN A 312 -12.54 14.32 -8.78
N PRO A 313 -13.66 13.59 -8.58
CA PRO A 313 -13.99 12.39 -9.36
C PRO A 313 -13.98 12.59 -10.88
N LEU A 314 -14.32 13.79 -11.37
CA LEU A 314 -14.26 14.11 -12.80
C LEU A 314 -12.83 14.01 -13.34
N PHE A 315 -11.84 14.44 -12.55
CA PHE A 315 -10.43 14.34 -12.92
C PHE A 315 -9.96 12.89 -12.98
N LEU A 316 -10.42 12.03 -12.08
CA LEU A 316 -10.11 10.59 -12.11
C LEU A 316 -10.68 9.91 -13.36
N ARG A 317 -11.94 10.22 -13.71
CA ARG A 317 -12.57 9.70 -14.94
C ARG A 317 -11.84 10.17 -16.19
N PHE A 318 -11.48 11.44 -16.25
CA PHE A 318 -10.71 12.00 -17.36
C PHE A 318 -9.31 11.37 -17.47
N SER A 319 -8.60 11.20 -16.34
CA SER A 319 -7.33 10.48 -16.26
C SER A 319 -7.46 9.05 -16.80
N SER A 320 -8.47 8.31 -16.36
CA SER A 320 -8.73 6.94 -16.80
C SER A 320 -9.00 6.86 -18.30
N PHE A 321 -9.82 7.78 -18.83
CA PHE A 321 -10.11 7.88 -20.26
C PHE A 321 -8.83 8.12 -21.09
N LEU A 322 -8.01 9.10 -20.72
CA LEU A 322 -6.78 9.41 -21.45
C LEU A 322 -5.76 8.25 -21.42
N ARG A 323 -5.67 7.53 -20.30
CA ARG A 323 -4.79 6.36 -20.16
C ARG A 323 -5.23 5.21 -21.08
N LYS A 324 -6.54 4.94 -21.15
CA LYS A 324 -7.11 3.91 -22.04
C LYS A 324 -6.85 4.21 -23.51
N LEU A 325 -6.93 5.48 -23.92
CA LEU A 325 -6.60 5.92 -25.28
C LEU A 325 -5.10 5.92 -25.61
N LYS A 326 -4.24 5.47 -24.68
CA LYS A 326 -2.77 5.56 -24.82
C LYS A 326 -2.33 7.00 -25.11
N GLY A 327 -3.02 7.98 -24.50
CA GLY A 327 -2.73 9.41 -24.63
C GLY A 327 -1.31 9.81 -24.23
N TYR A 328 -0.57 8.91 -23.57
CA TYR A 328 0.85 9.05 -23.31
C TYR A 328 1.72 9.27 -24.55
N ASN A 329 1.30 8.85 -25.75
CA ASN A 329 2.04 9.13 -26.98
C ASN A 329 2.19 10.64 -27.23
N VAL A 330 1.26 11.45 -26.73
CA VAL A 330 1.27 12.91 -26.84
C VAL A 330 2.35 13.55 -25.96
N LEU A 331 2.77 12.89 -24.86
CA LEU A 331 3.82 13.45 -23.98
C LEU A 331 5.15 13.67 -24.69
N VAL A 332 5.48 12.85 -25.68
CA VAL A 332 6.76 12.94 -26.42
C VAL A 332 6.75 14.10 -27.43
N VAL A 333 5.59 14.69 -27.71
CA VAL A 333 5.49 15.92 -28.49
C VAL A 333 5.94 17.14 -27.67
N LEU A 334 5.88 17.06 -26.34
CA LEU A 334 6.28 18.17 -25.47
C LEU A 334 7.81 18.36 -25.50
N PRO A 335 8.31 19.60 -25.61
CA PRO A 335 9.73 19.89 -25.61
C PRO A 335 10.43 19.32 -24.36
N GLY A 336 11.55 18.64 -24.57
CA GLY A 336 12.36 18.07 -23.48
C GLY A 336 11.89 16.71 -22.97
N ILE A 337 10.88 16.07 -23.59
CA ILE A 337 10.44 14.71 -23.27
C ILE A 337 10.77 13.78 -24.44
N LYS A 338 11.42 12.65 -24.16
CA LYS A 338 11.70 11.62 -25.18
C LYS A 338 11.57 10.21 -24.61
N TRP A 339 11.36 9.23 -25.49
CA TRP A 339 11.45 7.83 -25.09
C TRP A 339 12.90 7.46 -24.77
N LYS A 340 13.15 6.98 -23.56
CA LYS A 340 14.38 6.23 -23.24
C LYS A 340 14.22 4.76 -23.63
N ASN A 341 13.06 4.18 -23.36
CA ASN A 341 12.70 2.84 -23.81
C ASN A 341 11.20 2.76 -24.10
N LYS A 342 10.83 2.82 -25.38
CA LYS A 342 9.43 2.78 -25.80
C LYS A 342 8.76 1.46 -25.45
N LYS A 343 9.45 0.31 -25.54
CA LYS A 343 8.88 -1.00 -25.22
C LYS A 343 8.47 -1.07 -23.75
N ARG A 344 9.38 -0.71 -22.84
CA ARG A 344 9.18 -0.68 -21.38
C ARG A 344 8.38 0.53 -20.88
N GLY A 345 8.02 1.49 -21.74
CA GLY A 345 7.23 2.65 -21.33
C GLY A 345 8.00 3.68 -20.50
N ILE A 346 9.30 3.82 -20.75
CA ILE A 346 10.19 4.70 -20.00
C ILE A 346 10.46 5.98 -20.79
N LEU A 347 10.07 7.12 -20.23
CA LEU A 347 10.37 8.46 -20.72
C LEU A 347 11.57 9.05 -19.98
N GLU A 348 12.37 9.83 -20.68
CA GLU A 348 13.36 10.75 -20.12
C GLU A 348 12.85 12.17 -20.29
N VAL A 349 12.83 12.92 -19.18
CA VAL A 349 12.38 14.31 -19.12
C VAL A 349 13.54 15.20 -18.72
N ASN A 350 13.89 16.16 -19.58
CA ASN A 350 14.86 17.20 -19.26
C ASN A 350 14.17 18.30 -18.44
N LEU A 351 14.51 18.38 -17.16
CA LEU A 351 13.89 19.30 -16.20
C LEU A 351 14.20 20.78 -16.48
N ARG A 352 15.25 21.10 -17.26
CA ARG A 352 15.55 22.48 -17.68
C ARG A 352 14.53 23.00 -18.70
N ILE A 353 14.05 22.12 -19.57
CA ILE A 353 13.15 22.46 -20.69
C ILE A 353 11.70 22.21 -20.28
N ALA A 354 11.42 21.02 -19.74
CA ALA A 354 10.12 20.62 -19.26
C ALA A 354 10.01 20.88 -17.75
N LYS A 355 9.59 22.11 -17.38
CA LYS A 355 9.32 22.48 -15.97
C LYS A 355 8.20 21.63 -15.35
N PHE A 356 7.90 21.88 -14.06
CA PHE A 356 6.89 21.20 -13.21
C PHE A 356 5.54 20.81 -13.87
N PHE A 357 5.12 21.48 -14.94
CA PHE A 357 3.93 21.13 -15.72
C PHE A 357 3.98 19.71 -16.31
N ALA A 358 5.17 19.28 -16.78
CA ALA A 358 5.35 17.94 -17.33
C ALA A 358 5.09 16.85 -16.29
N LYS A 359 5.45 17.07 -15.01
CA LYS A 359 5.18 16.11 -13.93
C LYS A 359 3.67 15.92 -13.72
N LYS A 360 2.90 17.01 -13.66
CA LYS A 360 1.43 16.94 -13.47
C LYS A 360 0.72 16.23 -14.62
N ILE A 361 1.08 16.54 -15.87
CA ILE A 361 0.49 15.86 -17.04
C ILE A 361 0.92 14.39 -17.10
N ALA A 362 2.18 14.10 -16.80
CA ALA A 362 2.67 12.73 -16.80
C ALA A 362 1.91 11.87 -15.78
N HIS A 363 1.64 12.40 -14.57
CA HIS A 363 0.83 11.71 -13.58
C HIS A 363 -0.59 11.46 -14.08
N LEU A 364 -1.23 12.46 -14.70
CA LEU A 364 -2.54 12.30 -15.32
C LEU A 364 -2.56 11.12 -16.31
N LEU A 365 -1.48 10.96 -17.08
CA LEU A 365 -1.32 9.92 -18.10
C LEU A 365 -0.70 8.60 -17.60
N GLY A 366 -0.55 8.44 -16.28
CA GLY A 366 -0.15 7.17 -15.67
C GLY A 366 1.35 6.95 -15.56
N PHE A 367 2.14 8.01 -15.59
CA PHE A 367 3.58 7.93 -15.34
C PHE A 367 3.92 8.24 -13.90
N ARG A 368 4.78 7.40 -13.33
CA ARG A 368 5.50 7.64 -12.08
C ARG A 368 6.82 8.32 -12.38
N ALA A 369 7.16 9.36 -11.65
CA ALA A 369 8.49 9.96 -11.71
C ALA A 369 9.45 9.21 -10.75
N LYS A 370 10.61 8.76 -11.26
CA LYS A 370 11.76 8.35 -10.45
C LYS A 370 12.87 9.39 -10.65
N LYS A 371 13.31 10.02 -9.57
CA LYS A 371 14.27 11.12 -9.61
C LYS A 371 15.68 10.57 -9.78
N ILE A 372 16.44 11.04 -10.78
CA ILE A 372 17.90 10.80 -10.87
C ILE A 372 18.61 12.08 -11.35
N GLN A 373 19.93 12.11 -11.10
CA GLN A 373 20.92 13.18 -11.23
C GLN A 373 20.98 13.89 -12.61
N ASN A 374 21.65 15.05 -12.63
CA ASN A 374 21.98 15.83 -13.83
C ASN A 374 20.79 16.41 -14.61
N ASN A 375 19.77 16.94 -13.90
CA ASN A 375 18.58 17.59 -14.48
C ASN A 375 17.75 16.70 -15.43
N ARG A 376 17.87 15.37 -15.31
CA ARG A 376 17.08 14.42 -16.10
C ARG A 376 16.24 13.53 -15.18
N MET A 377 14.95 13.45 -15.45
CA MET A 377 14.03 12.62 -14.68
C MET A 377 13.55 11.47 -15.55
N LEU A 378 13.53 10.25 -14.99
CA LEU A 378 12.93 9.11 -15.66
C LEU A 378 11.49 8.97 -15.21
N MET A 379 10.61 8.68 -16.16
CA MET A 379 9.20 8.47 -15.91
C MET A 379 8.79 7.11 -16.46
N TYR A 380 8.11 6.32 -15.63
CA TYR A 380 7.74 4.93 -15.92
C TYR A 380 6.23 4.82 -16.05
N ASN A 381 5.74 4.24 -17.15
CA ASN A 381 4.32 4.07 -17.38
C ASN A 381 3.78 2.87 -16.57
N ARG A 382 2.91 3.16 -15.59
CA ARG A 382 2.31 2.17 -14.70
C ARG A 382 1.42 1.18 -15.45
N GLU A 383 0.67 1.64 -16.45
CA GLU A 383 -0.28 0.83 -17.22
C GLU A 383 0.40 -0.17 -18.17
N LYS A 384 1.67 0.05 -18.52
CA LYS A 384 2.42 -0.89 -19.36
C LYS A 384 2.90 -2.12 -18.62
N VAL A 385 3.16 -1.97 -17.33
CA VAL A 385 3.64 -3.05 -16.45
C VAL A 385 2.46 -3.85 -15.90
N ALA A 386 1.34 -3.18 -15.63
CA ALA A 386 0.11 -3.81 -15.15
C ALA A 386 -0.33 -5.00 -16.01
N ARG A 387 -0.53 -6.15 -15.37
CA ARG A 387 -1.02 -7.40 -15.98
C ARG A 387 -2.53 -7.37 -16.19
N THR A 388 -3.04 -6.29 -16.75
CA THR A 388 -4.47 -6.01 -16.96
C THR A 388 -5.24 -7.17 -17.60
N LYS A 389 -4.58 -7.95 -18.47
CA LYS A 389 -5.18 -9.13 -19.12
C LYS A 389 -5.64 -10.20 -18.14
N ASP A 390 -4.93 -10.35 -17.03
CA ASP A 390 -5.21 -11.34 -15.99
C ASP A 390 -6.53 -11.02 -15.26
N TYR A 391 -6.96 -9.75 -15.27
CA TYR A 391 -8.17 -9.27 -14.57
C TYR A 391 -9.35 -8.98 -15.51
N ASN A 392 -9.21 -9.14 -16.83
CA ASN A 392 -10.26 -8.76 -17.79
C ASN A 392 -11.60 -9.51 -17.59
N LYS A 393 -11.55 -10.69 -16.96
CA LYS A 393 -12.74 -11.52 -16.70
C LYS A 393 -13.42 -11.17 -15.37
N GLU A 394 -12.75 -10.45 -14.49
CA GLU A 394 -13.23 -10.13 -13.15
C GLU A 394 -14.48 -9.25 -13.20
N LYS A 395 -15.45 -9.55 -12.31
CA LYS A 395 -16.73 -8.81 -12.22
C LYS A 395 -16.51 -7.31 -11.98
N TRP A 396 -15.56 -6.98 -11.11
CA TRP A 396 -15.23 -5.59 -10.75
C TRP A 396 -14.46 -4.85 -11.84
N PHE A 397 -13.68 -5.56 -12.67
CA PHE A 397 -12.87 -4.91 -13.69
C PHE A 397 -13.69 -4.41 -14.89
N LYS A 398 -14.85 -5.01 -15.15
CA LYS A 398 -15.76 -4.64 -16.24
C LYS A 398 -16.66 -3.44 -15.92
N LYS A 399 -16.86 -3.16 -14.64
CA LYS A 399 -17.53 -1.93 -14.16
C LYS A 399 -16.61 -0.73 -14.35
#